data_AF-T0ZUV7-F1
#
_entry.id   AF-T0ZUV7-F1
#
_cell.length_a   1.000
_cell.length_b   1.000
_cell.length_c   1.000
_cell.angle_alpha   90.00
_cell.angle_beta   90.00
_cell.angle_gamma   90.00
#
_symmetry.space_group_name_H-M   'P 1'
#
loop_
_entity.id
_entity.type
_entity.pdbx_description
1 polymer ?
#
loop_
_entity_poly.entity_id
_entity_poly.type
_entity_poly.pdbx_seq_one_letter_code
_entity_poly.pdbx_strand_id
1 'polypeptide(L)' 'MAYDRAITVFSPDGRLFQVEYAREAVKRGSTALGIRFDGGVALISEKRVRSRLVEQN' A
#
# COMPACT_ATOMS: atom_id res chain seq x y z
N MET A 1 -19.36 -0.78 16.60
CA MET A 1 -19.43 0.70 16.59
C MET A 1 -18.31 1.31 15.72
N ALA A 2 -18.02 0.73 14.54
CA ALA A 2 -16.87 1.15 13.72
C ALA A 2 -17.19 2.26 12.70
N TYR A 3 -18.45 2.72 12.64
CA TYR A 3 -18.94 3.61 11.59
C TYR A 3 -18.93 5.11 11.95
N ASP A 4 -18.62 5.47 13.20
CA ASP A 4 -18.70 6.87 13.70
C ASP A 4 -17.34 7.58 13.85
N ARG A 5 -16.28 7.08 13.22
CA ARG A 5 -15.03 7.86 13.16
C ARG A 5 -15.06 8.70 11.90
N ALA A 6 -15.28 10.00 12.05
CA ALA A 6 -15.12 10.96 10.98
C ALA A 6 -13.75 10.75 10.27
N ILE A 7 -13.70 10.97 8.96
CA ILE A 7 -12.51 10.69 8.12
C ILE A 7 -11.26 11.44 8.64
N THR A 8 -11.44 12.55 9.33
CA THR A 8 -10.39 13.45 9.80
C THR A 8 -10.13 13.40 11.32
N VAL A 9 -10.46 12.29 12.00
CA VAL A 9 -10.17 12.15 13.44
C VAL A 9 -8.66 11.90 13.67
N PHE A 10 -8.09 12.71 14.57
CA PHE A 10 -6.71 12.59 15.04
C PHE A 10 -6.63 11.67 16.26
N SER A 11 -5.51 10.94 16.39
CA SER A 11 -5.13 10.24 17.62
C SER A 11 -4.71 11.22 18.72
N PRO A 12 -4.64 10.78 19.99
CA PRO A 12 -4.09 11.60 21.07
C PRO A 12 -2.68 12.13 20.77
N ASP A 13 -1.89 11.38 20.01
CA ASP A 13 -0.54 11.77 19.56
C ASP A 13 -0.52 12.68 18.32
N GLY A 14 -1.69 13.14 17.85
CA GLY A 14 -1.82 14.07 16.72
C GLY A 14 -1.69 13.43 15.33
N ARG A 15 -1.90 12.12 15.19
CA ARG A 15 -1.80 11.41 13.89
C ARG A 15 -3.18 11.11 13.34
N LEU A 16 -3.40 11.28 12.03
CA LEU A 16 -4.69 10.94 11.41
C LEU A 16 -4.90 9.43 11.38
N PHE A 17 -5.98 8.95 12.00
CA PHE A 17 -6.25 7.51 12.06
C PHE A 17 -6.38 6.87 10.68
N GLN A 18 -7.01 7.55 9.72
CA GLN A 18 -7.16 7.03 8.36
C GLN A 18 -5.82 6.86 7.63
N VAL A 19 -4.85 7.74 7.87
CA VAL A 19 -3.50 7.61 7.29
C VAL A 19 -2.77 6.41 7.90
N GLU A 20 -2.92 6.18 9.20
CA GLU A 20 -2.34 5.00 9.84
C GLU A 20 -2.95 3.70 9.33
N TYR A 21 -4.27 3.65 9.18
CA TYR A 21 -4.93 2.48 8.59
C TYR A 21 -4.51 2.25 7.14
N ALA A 22 -4.37 3.31 6.33
CA ALA A 22 -3.86 3.21 4.97
C ALA A 22 -2.43 2.66 4.95
N ARG A 23 -1.56 3.11 5.86
CA ARG A 23 -0.19 2.61 5.98
C ARG A 23 -0.15 1.12 6.35
N GLU A 24 -1.00 0.67 7.26
CA GLU A 24 -1.15 -0.76 7.57
C GLU A 24 -1.70 -1.57 6.39
N ALA A 25 -2.60 -0.99 5.58
CA ALA A 25 -3.10 -1.63 4.38
C ALA A 25 -1.99 -1.79 3.32
N VAL A 26 -1.12 -0.77 3.14
CA VAL A 26 0.02 -0.83 2.22
C VAL A 26 0.97 -1.98 2.56
N LYS A 27 1.22 -2.25 3.85
CA LYS A 27 2.06 -3.37 4.30
C LYS A 27 1.52 -4.75 3.89
N ARG A 28 0.22 -4.87 3.62
CA ARG A 28 -0.42 -6.11 3.15
C ARG A 28 -0.44 -6.23 1.61
N GLY A 29 0.01 -5.19 0.91
CA GLY A 29 0.13 -5.17 -0.55
C GLY A 29 1.29 -6.05 -1.05
N SER A 30 1.33 -6.26 -2.36
CA SER A 30 2.46 -6.94 -3.02
C SER A 30 3.74 -6.12 -2.86
N THR A 31 4.88 -6.81 -2.74
CA THR A 31 6.18 -6.15 -2.63
C THR A 31 6.56 -5.45 -3.94
N ALA A 32 7.08 -4.23 -3.86
CA ALA A 32 7.68 -3.51 -4.97
C ALA A 32 9.01 -2.87 -4.56
N LEU A 33 9.94 -2.77 -5.50
CA LEU A 33 11.28 -2.21 -5.34
C LEU A 33 11.57 -1.24 -6.50
N GLY A 34 12.10 -0.07 -6.16
CA GLY A 34 12.65 0.88 -7.12
C GLY A 34 14.15 1.05 -6.92
N ILE A 35 14.93 0.93 -7.99
CA ILE A 35 16.39 1.15 -7.98
C ILE A 35 16.71 2.31 -8.90
N ARG A 36 17.37 3.34 -8.38
CA ARG A 36 17.92 4.45 -9.16
C ARG A 36 19.39 4.20 -9.44
N PHE A 37 19.82 4.44 -10.68
CA PHE A 37 21.21 4.41 -11.12
C PHE A 37 21.47 5.53 -12.14
N ASP A 38 22.73 5.79 -12.48
CA ASP A 38 23.09 6.97 -13.30
C ASP A 38 22.43 6.95 -14.70
N GLY A 39 22.18 5.76 -15.24
CA GLY A 39 21.52 5.55 -16.53
C GLY A 39 19.98 5.47 -16.46
N GLY A 40 19.34 5.57 -15.29
CA GLY A 40 17.88 5.51 -15.18
C GLY A 40 17.33 4.91 -13.89
N VAL A 41 16.15 4.30 -13.99
CA VAL A 41 15.42 3.69 -12.89
C VAL A 41 14.91 2.32 -13.30
N ALA A 42 15.04 1.33 -12.43
CA ALA A 42 14.38 0.03 -12.54
C ALA A 42 13.26 -0.06 -11.51
N LEU A 43 12.07 -0.45 -11.95
CA LEU A 43 10.93 -0.76 -11.08
C LEU A 43 10.64 -2.25 -11.17
N ILE A 44 10.57 -2.92 -10.02
CA ILE A 44 10.37 -4.36 -9.90
C ILE A 44 9.21 -4.57 -8.94
N SER A 45 8.29 -5.48 -9.26
CA SER A 45 7.16 -5.78 -8.39
C SER A 45 6.79 -7.26 -8.41
N GLU A 46 6.32 -7.77 -7.28
CA GLU A 46 5.73 -9.11 -7.19
C GLU A 46 4.36 -9.14 -7.89
N LYS A 47 4.26 -9.86 -9.02
CA LYS A 47 2.99 -10.16 -9.69
C LYS A 47 2.34 -11.38 -9.03
N ARG A 48 1.47 -11.14 -8.04
CA ARG A 48 0.73 -12.22 -7.37
C ARG A 48 -0.42 -12.70 -8.25
N VAL A 49 -0.22 -13.82 -8.96
CA VAL A 49 -1.24 -14.45 -9.80
C VAL A 49 -2.31 -15.10 -8.92
N ARG A 50 -3.52 -14.55 -8.92
CA ARG A 50 -4.64 -15.04 -8.08
C ARG A 50 -5.20 -16.40 -8.54
N SER A 51 -5.10 -16.70 -9.83
CA SER A 51 -5.57 -17.95 -10.43
C SER A 51 -4.88 -18.21 -11.76
N ARG A 52 -4.74 -19.49 -12.13
CA ARG A 52 -4.21 -19.92 -13.43
C ARG A 52 -5.08 -19.50 -14.62
N LEU A 53 -6.32 -19.08 -14.35
CA LEU A 53 -7.25 -18.58 -15.36
C LEU A 53 -7.07 -17.08 -15.66
N VAL A 54 -6.24 -16.38 -14.91
CA VAL A 54 -5.93 -14.97 -15.17
C VAL A 54 -4.92 -14.89 -16.31
N GLU A 55 -5.24 -14.11 -17.34
CA GLU A 55 -4.36 -13.87 -18.48
C GLU A 55 -3.01 -13.31 -18.01
N GLN A 56 -1.93 -13.97 -18.43
CA GLN A 56 -0.56 -13.59 -18.09
C GLN A 56 0.07 -12.89 -19.29
N ASN A 57 -0.37 -11.65 -19.53
CA ASN A 57 0.39 -10.71 -20.35
C ASN A 57 1.73 -10.38 -19.68
#